data_AF-A0A0N5D561-F1
#
_entry.id   AF-A0A0N5D561-F1
#
_cell.length_a   1.000
_cell.length_b   1.000
_cell.length_c   1.000
_cell.angle_alpha   90.00
_cell.angle_beta   90.00
_cell.angle_gamma   90.00
#
_symmetry.space_group_name_H-M   'P 1'
#
loop_
_entity.id
_entity.type
_entity.pdbx_description
1 polymer ?
#
loop_
_entity_poly.entity_id
_entity_poly.type
_entity_poly.pdbx_seq_one_letter_code
_entity_poly.pdbx_strand_id
1 'polypeptide(L)'
;MDGYLLISLSVLMFIGSFLVGLVPLTFNMSEGRTRLLSTFGAGLLVGTALSVVVPEGVESLYLAQTVLYLKSFLYFAEIQKDDEHGHLKVEVDVMAIKKSVGYSLVTGFIFMFIIDQISRFLQSKGYNYSIFIFLADGVALGSASTTNRTDVQFVVFFAVILHKAPAALGLVSFLLVEGVERFRIRRHLFAFSIAAPLTTFVTYYLIIIEHDALSSNSTTGILMLFSAGTFLYVATVHILPELVNNSGYHELLNNDVESTGRGRASLTFNEFVSVIIGSICPLLLISGHSHSH
;
A
#
# COMPACT_ATOMS: atom_id res chain seq x y z
N MET A 1 -5.91 -14.63 -18.28
CA MET A 1 -5.56 -14.49 -16.86
C MET A 1 -6.09 -15.72 -16.13
N ASP A 2 -5.25 -16.41 -15.36
CA ASP A 2 -5.68 -17.62 -14.64
C ASP A 2 -6.38 -17.16 -13.35
N GLY A 3 -7.71 -17.16 -13.32
CA GLY A 3 -8.47 -16.80 -12.11
C GLY A 3 -8.03 -17.59 -10.87
N TYR A 4 -7.43 -18.77 -11.07
CA TYR A 4 -6.74 -19.55 -10.05
C TYR A 4 -5.61 -18.81 -9.33
N LEU A 5 -4.79 -18.02 -10.05
CA LEU A 5 -3.70 -17.27 -9.46
C LEU A 5 -4.23 -16.14 -8.57
N LEU A 6 -5.22 -15.36 -9.04
CA LEU A 6 -5.88 -14.33 -8.25
C LEU A 6 -6.46 -14.88 -6.94
N ILE A 7 -7.15 -16.02 -7.04
CA ILE A 7 -7.73 -16.71 -5.87
C ILE A 7 -6.60 -17.18 -4.94
N SER A 8 -5.55 -17.78 -5.47
CA SER A 8 -4.40 -18.26 -4.69
C SER A 8 -3.72 -17.12 -3.93
N LEU A 9 -3.41 -16.01 -4.60
CA LEU A 9 -2.80 -14.83 -3.98
C LEU A 9 -3.74 -14.22 -2.93
N SER A 10 -5.04 -14.13 -3.21
CA SER A 10 -6.02 -13.60 -2.25
C SER A 10 -6.13 -14.47 -0.98
N VAL A 11 -6.14 -15.79 -1.13
CA VAL A 11 -6.14 -16.74 -0.01
C VAL A 11 -4.83 -16.65 0.78
N LEU A 12 -3.69 -16.61 0.11
CA LEU A 12 -2.39 -16.50 0.77
C LEU A 12 -2.24 -15.18 1.52
N MET A 13 -2.75 -14.08 0.97
CA MET A 13 -2.81 -12.79 1.64
C MET A 13 -3.69 -12.82 2.90
N PHE A 14 -4.88 -13.42 2.81
CA PHE A 14 -5.77 -13.60 3.96
C PHE A 14 -5.10 -14.42 5.06
N ILE A 15 -4.59 -15.61 4.72
CA ILE A 15 -3.97 -16.54 5.67
C ILE A 15 -2.72 -15.90 6.27
N GLY A 16 -1.86 -15.30 5.45
CA GLY A 16 -0.61 -14.68 5.88
C GLY A 16 -0.85 -13.57 6.89
N SER A 17 -1.72 -12.61 6.59
CA SER A 17 -2.01 -11.51 7.52
C SER A 17 -2.71 -11.99 8.79
N PHE A 18 -3.60 -12.98 8.66
CA PHE A 18 -4.32 -13.52 9.81
C PHE A 18 -3.38 -14.27 10.76
N LEU A 19 -2.56 -15.19 10.24
CA LEU A 19 -1.62 -15.97 11.05
C LEU A 19 -0.60 -15.07 11.74
N VAL A 20 -0.04 -14.10 11.01
CA VAL A 20 0.90 -13.13 11.60
C VAL A 20 0.21 -12.32 12.69
N GLY A 21 -1.00 -11.80 12.46
CA GLY A 21 -1.73 -11.06 13.49
C GLY A 21 -2.13 -11.89 14.71
N LEU A 22 -2.16 -13.23 14.64
CA LEU A 22 -2.40 -14.07 15.82
C LEU A 22 -1.20 -14.14 16.77
N VAL A 23 0.01 -13.81 16.30
CA VAL A 23 1.26 -13.92 17.08
C VAL A 23 1.19 -13.21 18.45
N PRO A 24 0.71 -11.95 18.56
CA PRO A 24 0.65 -11.27 19.86
C PRO A 24 -0.44 -11.84 20.79
N LEU A 25 -1.43 -12.59 20.27
CA LEU A 25 -2.42 -13.28 21.10
C LEU A 25 -1.84 -14.55 21.76
N THR A 26 -0.84 -15.17 21.14
CA THR A 26 -0.21 -16.39 21.63
C THR A 26 1.08 -16.12 22.41
N PHE A 27 1.81 -15.05 22.09
CA PHE A 27 3.06 -14.67 22.74
C PHE A 27 2.94 -13.29 23.40
N ASN A 28 3.31 -13.20 24.69
CA ASN A 28 3.47 -11.90 25.35
C ASN A 28 4.68 -11.18 24.75
N MET A 29 4.43 -10.21 23.87
CA MET A 29 5.44 -9.30 23.35
C MET A 29 5.66 -8.18 24.37
N SER A 30 6.93 -7.84 24.65
CA SER A 30 7.24 -6.64 25.42
C SER A 30 6.94 -5.39 24.60
N GLU A 31 6.67 -4.27 25.27
CA GLU A 31 6.37 -2.97 24.65
C GLU A 31 7.50 -2.50 23.70
N GLY A 32 8.76 -2.78 24.04
CA GLY A 32 9.89 -2.49 23.15
C GLY A 32 9.87 -3.31 21.85
N ARG A 33 9.41 -4.56 21.87
CA ARG A 33 9.32 -5.42 20.66
C ARG A 33 8.18 -4.99 19.75
N THR A 34 7.03 -4.65 20.31
CA THR A 34 5.89 -4.13 19.53
C THR A 34 6.24 -2.79 18.88
N ARG A 35 6.99 -1.94 19.59
CA ARG A 35 7.48 -0.66 19.07
C ARG A 35 8.52 -0.82 17.96
N LEU A 36 9.48 -1.74 18.10
CA LEU A 36 10.44 -2.07 17.04
C LEU A 36 9.75 -2.62 15.79
N LEU A 37 8.71 -3.42 15.97
CA LEU A 37 7.95 -4.01 14.88
C LEU A 37 7.04 -2.99 14.17
N SER A 38 6.50 -2.04 14.92
CA SER A 38 5.72 -0.92 14.38
C SER A 38 6.61 0.06 13.59
N THR A 39 7.78 0.43 14.13
CA THR A 39 8.78 1.24 13.41
C THR A 39 9.30 0.54 12.15
N PHE A 40 9.57 -0.76 12.23
CA PHE A 40 9.92 -1.58 11.06
C PHE A 40 8.80 -1.54 10.01
N GLY A 41 7.55 -1.76 10.42
CA GLY A 41 6.36 -1.72 9.56
C GLY A 41 6.15 -0.36 8.91
N ALA A 42 6.41 0.73 9.63
CA ALA A 42 6.35 2.10 9.10
C ALA A 42 7.38 2.30 7.99
N GLY A 43 8.63 1.91 8.23
CA GLY A 43 9.69 1.94 7.21
C GLY A 43 9.31 1.10 6.00
N LEU A 44 8.79 -0.10 6.24
CA LEU A 44 8.38 -1.02 5.18
C LEU A 44 7.26 -0.43 4.31
N LEU A 45 6.26 0.24 4.89
CA LEU A 45 5.22 0.94 4.13
C LEU A 45 5.79 2.05 3.23
N VAL A 46 6.70 2.88 3.75
CA VAL A 46 7.38 3.92 2.97
C VAL A 46 8.20 3.31 1.84
N GLY A 47 9.03 2.32 2.17
CA GLY A 47 9.86 1.61 1.19
C GLY A 47 9.01 0.95 0.11
N THR A 48 7.93 0.27 0.49
CA THR A 48 7.03 -0.42 -0.44
C THR A 48 6.34 0.56 -1.37
N ALA A 49 5.86 1.69 -0.85
CA ALA A 49 5.21 2.71 -1.67
C ALA A 49 6.17 3.37 -2.66
N LEU A 50 7.42 3.65 -2.26
CA LEU A 50 8.36 4.41 -3.07
C LEU A 50 9.20 3.57 -4.03
N SER A 51 9.56 2.34 -3.64
CA SER A 51 10.47 1.49 -4.43
C SER A 51 9.73 0.46 -5.27
N VAL A 52 8.67 -0.12 -4.73
CA VAL A 52 7.69 -0.94 -5.45
C VAL A 52 6.48 -0.03 -5.69
N VAL A 53 5.30 -0.48 -6.12
CA VAL A 53 4.05 0.29 -6.28
C VAL A 53 4.12 1.60 -7.09
N VAL A 54 4.83 2.66 -6.66
CA VAL A 54 5.04 3.89 -7.47
C VAL A 54 5.76 3.57 -8.78
N PRO A 55 6.95 2.94 -8.80
CA PRO A 55 7.62 2.66 -10.06
C PRO A 55 6.80 1.76 -10.99
N GLU A 56 6.18 0.70 -10.48
CA GLU A 56 5.31 -0.20 -11.26
C GLU A 56 4.05 0.52 -11.77
N GLY A 57 3.46 1.41 -10.95
CA GLY A 57 2.33 2.24 -11.32
C GLY A 57 2.68 3.22 -12.44
N VAL A 58 3.85 3.87 -12.34
CA VAL A 58 4.38 4.76 -13.38
C VAL A 58 4.69 3.97 -14.65
N GLU A 59 5.37 2.83 -14.55
CA GLU A 59 5.68 1.97 -15.70
C GLU A 59 4.41 1.56 -16.43
N SER A 60 3.37 1.15 -15.69
CA SER A 60 2.07 0.76 -16.26
C SER A 60 1.39 1.89 -17.03
N LEU A 61 1.50 3.13 -16.54
CA LEU A 61 1.01 4.32 -17.26
C LEU A 61 1.78 4.59 -18.55
N TYR A 62 3.11 4.48 -18.53
CA TYR A 62 3.92 4.65 -19.72
C TYR A 62 3.61 3.57 -20.77
N LEU A 63 3.50 2.31 -20.34
CA LEU A 63 3.13 1.20 -21.24
C LEU A 63 1.75 1.41 -21.86
N ALA A 64 0.76 1.87 -21.09
CA ALA A 64 -0.57 2.18 -21.61
C ALA A 64 -0.52 3.25 -22.71
N GLN A 65 0.23 4.34 -22.48
CA GLN A 65 0.36 5.43 -23.46
C GLN A 65 1.12 4.98 -24.72
N THR A 66 2.18 4.17 -24.59
CA THR A 66 2.92 3.62 -25.73
C THR A 66 2.05 2.68 -26.57
N VAL A 67 1.21 1.86 -25.95
CA VAL A 67 0.29 0.98 -26.69
C VAL A 67 -0.75 1.81 -27.46
N LEU A 68 -1.32 2.85 -26.85
CA LEU A 68 -2.24 3.78 -27.53
C LEU A 68 -1.58 4.49 -28.70
N TYR A 69 -0.32 4.91 -28.54
CA TYR A 69 0.48 5.50 -29.59
C TYR A 69 0.64 4.55 -30.79
N LEU A 70 1.10 3.31 -30.55
CA LEU A 70 1.33 2.32 -31.59
C LEU A 70 0.03 1.93 -32.29
N LYS A 71 -1.07 1.81 -31.54
CA LYS A 71 -2.39 1.53 -32.12
C LYS A 71 -2.87 2.67 -33.01
N SER A 72 -2.69 3.91 -32.58
CA SER A 72 -3.01 5.09 -33.38
C SER A 72 -2.16 5.10 -34.65
N PHE A 73 -0.85 4.89 -34.53
CA PHE A 73 0.08 4.82 -35.66
C PHE A 73 -0.29 3.70 -36.66
N LEU A 74 -0.57 2.48 -36.19
CA LEU A 74 -0.99 1.36 -37.04
C LEU A 74 -2.33 1.60 -37.71
N TYR A 75 -3.30 2.20 -36.99
CA TYR A 75 -4.59 2.58 -37.57
C TYR A 75 -4.41 3.62 -38.69
N PHE A 76 -3.52 4.60 -38.51
CA PHE A 76 -3.18 5.54 -39.57
C PHE A 76 -2.42 4.85 -40.72
N ALA A 77 -1.49 3.94 -40.45
CA ALA A 77 -0.79 3.18 -41.49
C ALA A 77 -1.73 2.27 -42.31
N GLU A 78 -2.79 1.74 -41.69
CA GLU A 78 -3.85 0.98 -42.35
C GLU A 78 -4.70 1.89 -43.27
N ILE A 79 -4.98 3.12 -42.83
CA ILE A 79 -5.75 4.13 -43.60
C ILE A 79 -4.90 4.77 -44.70
N GLN A 80 -3.59 4.94 -44.50
CA GLN A 80 -2.66 5.57 -45.43
C GLN A 80 -2.17 4.60 -46.53
N LYS A 81 -3.05 3.71 -47.02
CA LYS A 81 -2.80 2.99 -48.28
C LYS A 81 -3.15 3.82 -49.52
N ASP A 82 -3.81 4.97 -49.37
CA ASP A 82 -4.34 5.73 -50.53
C ASP A 82 -3.81 7.15 -50.73
N ASP A 83 -2.95 7.74 -49.90
CA ASP A 83 -2.36 9.04 -50.25
C ASP A 83 -0.99 9.31 -49.62
N GLU A 84 -0.13 9.94 -50.41
CA GLU A 84 1.28 10.20 -50.14
C GLU A 84 1.51 11.42 -49.20
N HIS A 85 2.47 11.27 -48.28
CA HIS A 85 3.20 12.33 -47.57
C HIS A 85 2.45 13.21 -46.55
N GLY A 86 2.21 12.64 -45.36
CA GLY A 86 2.02 13.40 -44.12
C GLY A 86 2.87 12.84 -42.99
N HIS A 87 3.99 13.48 -42.66
CA HIS A 87 4.76 13.15 -41.45
C HIS A 87 3.98 13.60 -40.20
N LEU A 88 3.14 12.72 -39.67
CA LEU A 88 2.43 12.97 -38.41
C LEU A 88 3.41 12.81 -37.24
N LYS A 89 3.73 13.92 -36.56
CA LYS A 89 4.36 13.89 -35.24
C LYS A 89 3.32 13.47 -34.22
N VAL A 90 3.13 12.17 -34.06
CA VAL A 90 2.52 11.65 -32.84
C VAL A 90 3.62 11.75 -31.78
N GLU A 91 3.37 12.49 -30.70
CA GLU A 91 4.26 12.56 -29.53
C GLU A 91 3.54 11.94 -28.33
N VAL A 92 4.29 11.20 -27.51
CA VAL A 92 3.79 10.72 -26.21
C VAL A 92 3.54 11.94 -25.33
N ASP A 93 2.30 12.13 -24.85
CA ASP A 93 1.99 13.20 -23.90
C ASP A 93 2.54 12.85 -22.51
N VAL A 94 3.87 13.03 -22.37
CA VAL A 94 4.60 12.84 -21.12
C VAL A 94 4.09 13.79 -20.03
N MET A 95 3.50 14.94 -20.41
CA MET A 95 2.92 15.89 -19.46
C MET A 95 1.63 15.33 -18.84
N ALA A 96 0.76 14.69 -19.62
CA ALA A 96 -0.43 14.01 -19.12
C ALA A 96 -0.07 12.89 -18.13
N ILE A 97 0.95 12.08 -18.45
CA ILE A 97 1.44 11.02 -17.55
C ILE A 97 1.92 11.63 -16.22
N LYS A 98 2.80 12.62 -16.27
CA LYS A 98 3.31 13.29 -15.05
C LYS A 98 2.20 13.85 -14.17
N LYS A 99 1.18 14.47 -14.77
CA LYS A 99 -0.01 14.97 -14.05
C LYS A 99 -0.80 13.84 -13.41
N SER A 100 -1.03 12.74 -14.14
CA SER A 100 -1.79 11.58 -13.63
C SER A 100 -1.10 10.93 -12.42
N VAL A 101 0.24 10.89 -12.40
CA VAL A 101 1.01 10.36 -11.27
C VAL A 101 0.78 11.18 -10.01
N GLY A 102 0.96 12.51 -10.11
CA GLY A 102 0.74 13.41 -8.99
C GLY A 102 -0.69 13.39 -8.48
N TYR A 103 -1.68 13.45 -9.38
CA TYR A 103 -3.09 13.41 -8.99
C TYR A 103 -3.45 12.09 -8.31
N SER A 104 -3.05 10.95 -8.87
CA SER A 104 -3.41 9.66 -8.28
C SER A 104 -2.83 9.48 -6.87
N LEU A 105 -1.55 9.82 -6.67
CA LEU A 105 -0.91 9.75 -5.35
C LEU A 105 -1.60 10.65 -4.31
N VAL A 106 -1.88 11.89 -4.68
CA VAL A 106 -2.55 12.85 -3.79
C VAL A 106 -3.97 12.40 -3.49
N THR A 107 -4.72 11.92 -4.48
CA THR A 107 -6.08 11.41 -4.28
C THR A 107 -6.08 10.20 -3.36
N GLY A 108 -5.14 9.27 -3.49
CA GLY A 108 -4.96 8.15 -2.55
C GLY A 108 -4.67 8.61 -1.13
N PHE A 109 -3.74 9.54 -0.97
CA PHE A 109 -3.39 10.11 0.33
C PHE A 109 -4.60 10.80 1.01
N ILE A 110 -5.30 11.65 0.26
CA ILE A 110 -6.49 12.37 0.75
C ILE A 110 -7.62 11.39 1.07
N PHE A 111 -7.83 10.37 0.23
CA PHE A 111 -8.85 9.35 0.49
C PHE A 111 -8.60 8.64 1.81
N MET A 112 -7.35 8.24 2.07
CA MET A 112 -7.00 7.61 3.34
C MET A 112 -7.13 8.57 4.52
N PHE A 113 -6.77 9.84 4.35
CA PHE A 113 -7.02 10.88 5.34
C PHE A 113 -8.50 11.00 5.68
N ILE A 114 -9.38 11.10 4.68
CA ILE A 114 -10.83 11.18 4.88
C ILE A 114 -11.35 9.95 5.62
N ILE A 115 -10.89 8.75 5.26
CA ILE A 115 -11.24 7.52 5.96
C ILE A 115 -10.84 7.57 7.43
N ASP A 116 -9.61 8.01 7.74
CA ASP A 116 -9.13 8.15 9.12
C ASP A 116 -9.98 9.17 9.90
N GLN A 117 -10.29 10.32 9.31
CA GLN A 117 -11.16 11.34 9.94
C GLN A 117 -12.57 10.80 10.22
N ILE A 118 -13.19 10.13 9.25
CA ILE A 118 -14.53 9.54 9.40
C ILE A 118 -14.51 8.43 10.47
N SER A 119 -13.48 7.58 10.45
CA SER A 119 -13.33 6.48 11.42
C SER A 119 -13.30 7.02 12.85
N ARG A 120 -12.47 8.04 13.13
CA ARG A 120 -12.38 8.68 14.45
C ARG A 120 -13.70 9.34 14.85
N PHE A 121 -14.37 10.02 13.93
CA PHE A 121 -15.67 10.61 14.17
C PHE A 121 -16.74 9.56 14.54
N LEU A 122 -16.81 8.44 13.81
CA LEU A 122 -17.75 7.36 14.10
C LEU A 122 -17.42 6.65 15.42
N GLN A 123 -16.14 6.49 15.74
CA GLN A 123 -15.69 5.91 17.02
C GLN A 123 -16.14 6.76 18.21
N SER A 124 -16.07 8.10 18.10
CA SER A 124 -16.57 9.02 19.14
C SER A 124 -18.08 8.88 19.42
N LYS A 125 -18.83 8.34 18.47
CA LYS A 125 -20.28 8.08 18.58
C LYS A 125 -20.62 6.67 19.07
N GLY A 126 -19.62 5.87 19.46
CA GLY A 126 -19.81 4.53 20.02
C GLY A 126 -20.02 3.42 18.98
N TYR A 127 -19.75 3.70 17.70
CA TYR A 127 -19.84 2.69 16.65
C TYR A 127 -18.53 1.88 16.51
N ASN A 128 -18.63 0.55 16.50
CA ASN A 128 -17.49 -0.38 16.38
C ASN A 128 -17.11 -0.64 14.90
N TYR A 129 -16.69 0.37 14.14
CA TYR A 129 -16.34 0.21 12.73
C TYR A 129 -14.86 0.50 12.43
N SER A 130 -13.95 -0.36 12.88
CA SER A 130 -12.54 -0.37 12.40
C SER A 130 -12.39 -0.85 10.94
N ILE A 131 -13.49 -1.21 10.26
CA ILE A 131 -13.50 -1.88 8.95
C ILE A 131 -13.13 -0.95 7.77
N PHE A 132 -13.39 0.36 7.87
CA PHE A 132 -13.19 1.27 6.73
C PHE A 132 -11.71 1.57 6.42
N ILE A 133 -10.82 1.43 7.41
CA ILE A 133 -9.38 1.78 7.29
C ILE A 133 -8.64 0.85 6.30
N PHE A 134 -9.12 -0.38 6.08
CA PHE A 134 -8.33 -1.42 5.41
C PHE A 134 -8.80 -1.73 3.99
N LEU A 135 -9.64 -0.87 3.42
CA LEU A 135 -10.24 -1.09 2.10
C LEU A 135 -9.27 -0.78 0.96
N ALA A 136 -8.20 -0.02 1.19
CA ALA A 136 -7.29 0.40 0.12
C ALA A 136 -6.26 -0.66 -0.27
N ASP A 137 -5.84 -1.53 0.65
CA ASP A 137 -4.67 -2.40 0.47
C ASP A 137 -4.84 -3.42 -0.67
N GLY A 138 -6.09 -3.78 -1.00
CA GLY A 138 -6.39 -4.73 -2.07
C GLY A 138 -6.49 -4.10 -3.47
N VAL A 139 -6.53 -2.77 -3.59
CA VAL A 139 -6.71 -2.06 -4.86
C VAL A 139 -5.53 -2.30 -5.80
N ALA A 140 -4.29 -2.17 -5.31
CA ALA A 140 -3.09 -2.39 -6.11
C ALA A 140 -3.00 -3.83 -6.65
N LEU A 141 -3.25 -4.83 -5.81
CA LEU A 141 -3.21 -6.24 -6.25
C LEU A 141 -4.34 -6.54 -7.22
N GLY A 142 -5.54 -6.01 -6.98
CA GLY A 142 -6.70 -6.22 -7.85
C GLY A 142 -6.48 -5.61 -9.24
N SER A 143 -5.88 -4.42 -9.30
CA SER A 143 -5.56 -3.76 -10.56
C SER A 143 -4.41 -4.45 -11.29
N ALA A 144 -3.32 -4.78 -10.60
CA ALA A 144 -2.21 -5.56 -11.15
C ALA A 144 -2.65 -6.94 -11.67
N SER A 145 -3.69 -7.53 -11.08
CA SER A 145 -4.23 -8.80 -11.56
C SER A 145 -4.92 -8.69 -12.93
N THR A 146 -5.20 -7.49 -13.42
CA THR A 146 -5.75 -7.30 -14.78
C THR A 146 -4.67 -7.20 -15.85
N THR A 147 -3.39 -7.03 -15.46
CA THR A 147 -2.28 -7.13 -16.41
C THR A 147 -1.94 -8.59 -16.70
N ASN A 148 -1.46 -8.90 -17.91
CA ASN A 148 -0.97 -10.23 -18.27
C ASN A 148 0.47 -10.50 -17.77
N ARG A 149 1.00 -9.61 -16.92
CA ARG A 149 2.36 -9.67 -16.37
C ARG A 149 2.35 -10.29 -14.96
N THR A 150 2.67 -11.57 -14.88
CA THR A 150 2.70 -12.33 -13.60
C THR A 150 3.80 -11.84 -12.66
N ASP A 151 4.90 -11.31 -13.21
CA ASP A 151 5.97 -10.62 -12.51
C ASP A 151 5.43 -9.47 -11.65
N VAL A 152 4.67 -8.55 -12.27
CA VAL A 152 4.06 -7.41 -11.58
C VAL A 152 3.09 -7.89 -10.50
N GLN A 153 2.31 -8.94 -10.78
CA GLN A 153 1.35 -9.49 -9.80
C GLN A 153 2.05 -10.04 -8.55
N PHE A 154 3.15 -10.79 -8.70
CA PHE A 154 3.91 -11.30 -7.56
C PHE A 154 4.63 -10.19 -6.79
N VAL A 155 5.24 -9.24 -7.50
CA VAL A 155 5.93 -8.09 -6.87
C VAL A 155 4.94 -7.27 -6.04
N VAL A 156 3.79 -6.91 -6.61
CA VAL A 156 2.72 -6.17 -5.91
C VAL A 156 2.15 -7.00 -4.76
N PHE A 157 1.96 -8.31 -4.95
CA PHE A 157 1.50 -9.21 -3.90
C PHE A 157 2.44 -9.26 -2.69
N PHE A 158 3.75 -9.43 -2.92
CA PHE A 158 4.73 -9.44 -1.83
C PHE A 158 4.82 -8.09 -1.16
N ALA A 159 4.81 -6.99 -1.92
CA ALA A 159 4.70 -5.64 -1.40
C ALA A 159 3.48 -5.47 -0.47
N VAL A 160 2.31 -5.98 -0.89
CA VAL A 160 1.09 -5.89 -0.09
C VAL A 160 1.20 -6.73 1.19
N ILE A 161 1.63 -7.99 1.10
CA ILE A 161 1.77 -8.84 2.29
C ILE A 161 2.81 -8.29 3.27
N LEU A 162 3.95 -7.81 2.75
CA LEU A 162 5.08 -7.39 3.58
C LEU A 162 4.71 -6.23 4.50
N HIS A 163 3.77 -5.35 4.12
CA HIS A 163 3.29 -4.29 4.99
C HIS A 163 2.01 -4.68 5.76
N LYS A 164 1.17 -5.56 5.20
CA LYS A 164 -0.03 -6.04 5.85
C LYS A 164 0.27 -6.90 7.09
N ALA A 165 1.35 -7.67 7.05
CA ALA A 165 1.82 -8.48 8.18
C ALA A 165 2.23 -7.62 9.41
N PRO A 166 3.14 -6.63 9.29
CA PRO A 166 3.43 -5.68 10.37
C PRO A 166 2.21 -4.90 10.85
N ALA A 167 1.33 -4.46 9.93
CA ALA A 167 0.10 -3.77 10.30
C ALA A 167 -0.85 -4.64 11.12
N ALA A 168 -1.00 -5.93 10.78
CA ALA A 168 -1.78 -6.88 11.58
C ALA A 168 -1.23 -7.06 13.00
N LEU A 169 0.10 -7.11 13.14
CA LEU A 169 0.78 -7.19 14.44
C LEU A 169 0.56 -5.92 15.26
N GLY A 170 0.69 -4.75 14.62
CA GLY A 170 0.44 -3.46 15.25
C GLY A 170 -0.99 -3.36 15.78
N LEU A 171 -1.97 -3.68 14.94
CA LEU A 171 -3.40 -3.67 15.30
C LEU A 171 -3.69 -4.56 16.52
N VAL A 172 -3.23 -5.81 16.49
CA VAL A 172 -3.54 -6.76 17.57
C VAL A 172 -2.80 -6.39 18.85
N SER A 173 -1.56 -5.91 18.75
CA SER A 173 -0.79 -5.44 19.91
C SER A 173 -1.45 -4.22 20.56
N PHE A 174 -1.91 -3.27 19.75
CA PHE A 174 -2.64 -2.09 20.22
C PHE A 174 -3.92 -2.47 20.97
N LEU A 175 -4.77 -3.32 20.38
CA LEU A 175 -6.02 -3.75 21.01
C LEU A 175 -5.79 -4.57 22.30
N LEU A 176 -4.68 -5.30 22.39
CA LEU A 176 -4.27 -5.97 23.63
C LEU A 176 -3.88 -4.97 24.73
N VAL A 177 -3.16 -3.90 24.39
CA VAL A 177 -2.77 -2.83 25.32
C VAL A 177 -4.00 -2.04 25.79
N GLU A 178 -4.98 -1.80 24.91
CA GLU A 178 -6.27 -1.19 25.29
C GLU A 178 -7.14 -2.10 26.19
N GLY A 179 -6.74 -3.34 26.44
CA GLY A 179 -7.48 -4.27 27.27
C GLY A 179 -8.73 -4.85 26.61
N VAL A 180 -8.81 -4.82 25.27
CA VAL A 180 -9.94 -5.38 24.53
C VAL A 180 -9.96 -6.91 24.68
N GLU A 181 -11.15 -7.48 24.86
CA GLU A 181 -11.30 -8.92 24.98
C GLU A 181 -10.76 -9.68 23.76
N ARG A 182 -10.01 -10.77 24.00
CA ARG A 182 -9.35 -11.57 22.95
C ARG A 182 -10.31 -12.02 21.84
N PHE A 183 -11.56 -12.32 22.17
CA PHE A 183 -12.58 -12.70 21.18
C PHE A 183 -12.92 -11.54 20.23
N ARG A 184 -13.07 -10.32 20.77
CA ARG A 184 -13.26 -9.11 19.97
C ARG A 184 -12.03 -8.81 19.13
N ILE A 185 -10.82 -8.99 19.65
CA ILE A 185 -9.58 -8.81 18.89
C ILE A 185 -9.52 -9.73 17.67
N ARG A 186 -9.86 -11.02 17.84
CA ARG A 186 -9.92 -11.98 16.71
C ARG A 186 -10.90 -11.55 15.62
N ARG A 187 -12.03 -10.95 15.98
CA ARG A 187 -12.99 -10.40 15.01
C ARG A 187 -12.42 -9.20 14.24
N HIS A 188 -11.71 -8.30 14.91
CA HIS A 188 -11.03 -7.17 14.25
C HIS A 188 -9.93 -7.65 13.30
N LEU A 189 -9.12 -8.63 13.74
CA LEU A 189 -8.08 -9.24 12.91
C LEU A 189 -8.66 -9.97 11.68
N PHE A 190 -9.77 -10.69 11.85
CA PHE A 190 -10.46 -11.33 10.73
C PHE A 190 -10.95 -10.30 9.72
N ALA A 191 -11.60 -9.24 10.19
CA ALA A 191 -12.08 -8.14 9.35
C ALA A 191 -10.93 -7.46 8.59
N PHE A 192 -9.81 -7.17 9.27
CA PHE A 192 -8.58 -6.65 8.67
C PHE A 192 -8.02 -7.59 7.57
N SER A 193 -7.98 -8.89 7.86
CA SER A 193 -7.39 -9.87 6.96
C SER A 193 -8.24 -10.08 5.70
N ILE A 194 -9.57 -10.10 5.83
CA ILE A 194 -10.49 -10.31 4.70
C ILE A 194 -10.75 -9.06 3.85
N ALA A 195 -10.54 -7.86 4.40
CA ALA A 195 -10.77 -6.60 3.68
C ALA A 195 -9.96 -6.50 2.37
N ALA A 196 -8.64 -6.73 2.41
CA ALA A 196 -7.82 -6.62 1.19
C ALA A 196 -8.20 -7.66 0.11
N PRO A 197 -8.35 -8.97 0.40
CA PRO A 197 -8.87 -9.94 -0.58
C PRO A 197 -10.21 -9.51 -1.21
N LEU A 198 -11.16 -9.01 -0.41
CA LEU A 198 -12.44 -8.52 -0.91
C LEU A 198 -12.25 -7.34 -1.86
N THR A 199 -11.46 -6.34 -1.46
CA THR A 199 -11.13 -5.21 -2.34
C THR A 199 -10.44 -5.70 -3.62
N THR A 200 -9.50 -6.64 -3.56
CA THR A 200 -8.81 -7.20 -4.73
C THR A 200 -9.81 -7.77 -5.73
N PHE A 201 -10.79 -8.56 -5.28
CA PHE A 201 -11.84 -9.06 -6.17
C PHE A 201 -12.71 -7.93 -6.73
N VAL A 202 -13.17 -7.01 -5.89
CA VAL A 202 -13.99 -5.88 -6.33
C VAL A 202 -13.28 -5.06 -7.39
N THR A 203 -12.01 -4.70 -7.17
CA THR A 203 -11.21 -3.94 -8.12
C THR A 203 -10.98 -4.70 -9.42
N TYR A 204 -10.63 -5.98 -9.35
CA TYR A 204 -10.45 -6.83 -10.53
C TYR A 204 -11.71 -6.87 -11.41
N TYR A 205 -12.87 -7.14 -10.82
CA TYR A 205 -14.12 -7.19 -11.57
C TYR A 205 -14.55 -5.83 -12.08
N LEU A 206 -14.33 -4.74 -11.33
CA LEU A 206 -14.68 -3.39 -11.76
C LEU A 206 -13.93 -2.99 -13.02
N ILE A 207 -12.62 -3.29 -13.09
CA ILE A 207 -11.80 -3.00 -14.28
C ILE A 207 -12.20 -3.90 -15.46
N ILE A 208 -12.62 -5.14 -15.23
CA ILE A 208 -13.07 -6.03 -16.31
C ILE A 208 -14.42 -5.63 -16.88
N ILE A 209 -15.35 -5.18 -16.02
CA ILE A 209 -16.67 -4.68 -16.43
C ILE A 209 -16.51 -3.39 -17.24
N GLU A 210 -15.50 -2.58 -16.92
CA GLU A 210 -15.10 -1.42 -17.72
C GLU A 210 -14.48 -1.93 -19.04
N HIS A 211 -15.35 -2.07 -20.06
CA HIS A 211 -15.19 -2.87 -21.29
C HIS A 211 -14.02 -2.51 -22.24
N ASP A 212 -13.02 -1.73 -21.82
CA ASP A 212 -11.91 -1.31 -22.67
C ASP A 212 -10.55 -1.79 -22.11
N ALA A 213 -9.97 -2.82 -22.75
CA ALA A 213 -8.67 -3.37 -22.36
C ALA A 213 -7.51 -2.36 -22.49
N LEU A 214 -7.74 -1.21 -23.13
CA LEU A 214 -6.76 -0.12 -23.21
C LEU A 214 -6.92 0.88 -22.06
N SER A 215 -8.14 1.12 -21.58
CA SER A 215 -8.35 1.85 -20.33
C SER A 215 -7.83 1.03 -19.16
N SER A 216 -7.93 -0.30 -19.21
CA SER A 216 -7.51 -1.16 -18.10
C SER A 216 -6.04 -1.01 -17.71
N ASN A 217 -5.11 -0.82 -18.65
CA ASN A 217 -3.69 -0.61 -18.33
C ASN A 217 -3.43 0.77 -17.71
N SER A 218 -4.10 1.81 -18.23
CA SER A 218 -4.03 3.17 -17.67
C SER A 218 -4.66 3.21 -16.27
N THR A 219 -5.86 2.67 -16.12
CA THR A 219 -6.58 2.47 -14.86
C THR A 219 -5.76 1.65 -13.88
N THR A 220 -5.03 0.64 -14.34
CA THR A 220 -4.14 -0.17 -13.48
C THR A 220 -3.03 0.67 -12.88
N GLY A 221 -2.32 1.45 -13.69
CA GLY A 221 -1.28 2.36 -13.21
C GLY A 221 -1.82 3.42 -12.25
N ILE A 222 -2.97 4.04 -12.60
CA ILE A 222 -3.66 5.00 -11.73
C ILE A 222 -4.01 4.35 -10.39
N LEU A 223 -4.64 3.18 -10.37
CA LEU A 223 -5.07 2.53 -9.13
C LEU A 223 -3.91 2.02 -8.27
N MET A 224 -2.79 1.61 -8.88
CA MET A 224 -1.57 1.30 -8.13
C MET A 224 -1.01 2.55 -7.46
N LEU A 225 -0.94 3.68 -8.17
CA LEU A 225 -0.47 4.95 -7.61
C LEU A 225 -1.40 5.50 -6.54
N PHE A 226 -2.70 5.29 -6.69
CA PHE A 226 -3.68 5.60 -5.65
C PHE A 226 -3.37 4.80 -4.37
N SER A 227 -3.11 3.50 -4.50
CA SER A 227 -2.71 2.64 -3.38
C SER A 227 -1.36 3.03 -2.77
N ALA A 228 -0.40 3.53 -3.56
CA ALA A 228 0.84 4.06 -3.00
C ALA A 228 0.58 5.31 -2.14
N GLY A 229 -0.34 6.18 -2.57
CA GLY A 229 -0.77 7.35 -1.80
C GLY A 229 -1.37 6.96 -0.44
N THR A 230 -2.17 5.88 -0.39
CA THR A 230 -2.74 5.38 0.87
C THR A 230 -1.65 4.83 1.80
N PHE A 231 -0.65 4.10 1.28
CA PHE A 231 0.48 3.61 2.09
C PHE A 231 1.32 4.75 2.67
N LEU A 232 1.60 5.77 1.86
CA LEU A 232 2.33 6.96 2.32
C LEU A 232 1.58 7.67 3.45
N TYR A 233 0.25 7.80 3.37
CA TYR A 233 -0.56 8.35 4.46
C TYR A 233 -0.41 7.54 5.75
N VAL A 234 -0.64 6.22 5.67
CA VAL A 234 -0.58 5.34 6.85
C VAL A 234 0.78 5.41 7.53
N ALA A 235 1.86 5.40 6.75
CA ALA A 235 3.20 5.48 7.31
C ALA A 235 3.50 6.84 7.96
N THR A 236 3.16 7.94 7.29
CA THR A 236 3.60 9.30 7.68
C THR A 236 2.70 9.97 8.69
N VAL A 237 1.40 9.70 8.67
CA VAL A 237 0.42 10.37 9.53
C VAL A 237 0.01 9.51 10.71
N HIS A 238 -0.14 8.21 10.50
CA HIS A 238 -0.64 7.31 11.54
C HIS A 238 0.49 6.68 12.35
N ILE A 239 1.44 6.01 11.69
CA ILE A 239 2.39 5.15 12.40
C ILE A 239 3.60 5.93 12.93
N LEU A 240 4.31 6.67 12.08
CA LEU A 240 5.58 7.30 12.46
C LEU A 240 5.44 8.36 13.58
N PRO A 241 4.43 9.27 13.56
CA PRO A 241 4.27 10.27 14.60
C PRO A 241 3.88 9.68 15.96
N GLU A 242 3.02 8.65 15.98
CA GLU A 242 2.58 7.99 17.21
C GLU A 242 3.74 7.31 17.94
N LEU A 243 4.68 6.76 17.19
CA LEU A 243 5.91 6.17 17.71
C LEU A 243 6.89 7.20 18.24
N VAL A 244 6.96 8.37 17.62
CA VAL A 244 7.79 9.48 18.10
C VAL A 244 7.18 10.04 19.39
N ASN A 245 5.88 10.33 19.43
CA ASN A 245 5.25 11.00 20.56
C ASN A 245 5.17 10.13 21.83
N ASN A 246 5.02 8.80 21.71
CA ASN A 246 5.06 7.89 22.87
C ASN A 246 6.47 7.74 23.50
N SER A 247 7.56 8.14 22.81
CA SER A 247 8.91 8.17 23.42
C SER A 247 9.00 9.15 24.59
N GLY A 248 8.27 10.27 24.52
CA GLY A 248 8.42 11.38 25.46
C GLY A 248 7.98 11.02 26.89
N TYR A 249 7.02 10.10 27.03
CA TYR A 249 6.53 9.68 28.35
C TYR A 249 7.55 8.85 29.13
N HIS A 250 8.37 8.04 28.44
CA HIS A 250 9.38 7.20 29.08
C HIS A 250 10.62 7.99 29.53
N GLU A 251 10.92 9.11 28.88
CA GLU A 251 12.04 9.99 29.20
C GLU A 251 11.74 10.89 30.42
N LEU A 252 10.47 11.29 30.60
CA LEU A 252 10.02 12.09 31.75
C LEU A 252 10.05 11.33 33.08
N LEU A 253 9.90 9.99 33.06
CA LEU A 253 9.94 9.17 34.27
C LEU A 253 11.36 8.83 34.74
N ASN A 254 12.38 9.07 33.91
CA ASN A 254 13.75 8.65 34.19
C ASN A 254 14.70 9.81 34.54
N ASN A 255 14.24 11.07 34.45
CA ASN A 255 15.06 12.25 34.72
C ASN A 255 14.34 13.23 35.67
N ASP A 256 14.44 12.98 36.97
CA ASP A 256 14.28 14.01 38.00
C ASP A 256 15.57 14.85 38.11
N VAL A 257 15.87 15.68 37.11
CA VAL A 257 16.74 16.87 37.27
C VAL A 257 16.30 17.95 36.28
N GLU A 258 16.13 19.15 36.81
CA GLU A 258 15.81 20.40 36.14
C GLU A 258 16.46 20.59 34.76
N SER A 259 15.66 20.93 33.74
CA SER A 259 15.85 22.17 32.96
C SER A 259 14.81 22.31 31.85
N THR A 260 14.41 23.55 31.65
CA THR A 260 13.55 24.04 30.59
C THR A 260 14.11 23.72 29.20
N GLY A 261 13.53 22.72 28.54
CA GLY A 261 13.70 22.47 27.11
C GLY A 261 12.57 21.57 26.67
N ARG A 262 11.80 21.98 25.65
CA ARG A 262 10.86 21.08 24.96
C ARG A 262 11.67 19.89 24.44
N GLY A 263 11.73 18.80 25.19
CA GLY A 263 12.34 17.55 24.76
C GLY A 263 11.68 17.15 23.45
N ARG A 264 12.45 17.23 22.35
CA ARG A 264 11.99 16.73 21.06
C ARG A 264 11.92 15.23 21.20
N ALA A 265 10.70 14.71 21.20
CA ALA A 265 10.43 13.30 20.99
C ALA A 265 11.34 12.75 19.87
N SER A 266 12.20 11.79 20.22
CA SER A 266 13.22 11.21 19.33
C SER A 266 13.11 9.69 19.37
N LEU A 267 13.27 9.05 18.20
CA LEU A 267 13.37 7.60 18.11
C LEU A 267 14.65 7.12 18.81
N THR A 268 14.59 5.94 19.41
CA THR A 268 15.81 5.28 19.90
C THR A 268 16.67 4.83 18.72
N PHE A 269 17.97 4.58 18.94
CA PHE A 269 18.86 4.12 17.87
C PHE A 269 18.35 2.81 17.22
N ASN A 270 17.83 1.88 18.02
CA ASN A 270 17.29 0.62 17.51
C ASN A 270 16.04 0.83 16.66
N GLU A 271 15.15 1.75 17.06
CA GLU A 271 13.97 2.13 16.29
C GLU A 271 14.34 2.84 14.99
N PHE A 272 15.30 3.75 15.03
CA PHE A 272 15.83 4.42 13.85
C PHE A 272 16.40 3.43 12.84
N VAL A 273 17.25 2.51 13.29
CA VAL A 273 17.79 1.42 12.46
C VAL A 273 16.66 0.54 11.92
N SER A 274 15.65 0.24 12.75
CA SER A 274 14.48 -0.54 12.34
C SER A 274 13.72 0.12 11.19
N VAL A 275 13.49 1.45 11.24
CA VAL A 275 12.86 2.20 10.14
C VAL A 275 13.71 2.15 8.86
N ILE A 276 15.03 2.28 8.97
CA ILE A 276 15.94 2.22 7.81
C ILE A 276 15.88 0.83 7.16
N ILE A 277 16.04 -0.23 7.95
CA ILE A 277 16.01 -1.60 7.45
C ILE A 277 14.64 -1.89 6.83
N GLY A 278 13.55 -1.47 7.49
CA GLY A 278 12.20 -1.58 6.96
C GLY A 278 12.06 -0.89 5.60
N SER A 279 12.56 0.34 5.46
CA SER A 279 12.50 1.12 4.21
C SER A 279 13.31 0.50 3.07
N ILE A 280 14.42 -0.17 3.38
CA ILE A 280 15.30 -0.79 2.38
C ILE A 280 14.80 -2.18 1.98
N CYS A 281 14.16 -2.93 2.88
CA CYS A 281 13.74 -4.31 2.65
C CYS A 281 12.97 -4.53 1.33
N PRO A 282 11.98 -3.68 0.94
CA PRO A 282 11.27 -3.82 -0.32
C PRO A 282 12.15 -3.72 -1.58
N LEU A 283 13.30 -3.05 -1.53
CA LEU A 283 14.23 -2.97 -2.66
C LEU A 283 14.80 -4.33 -3.08
N LEU A 284 14.83 -5.30 -2.16
CA LEU A 284 15.28 -6.66 -2.45
C LEU A 284 14.31 -7.39 -3.40
N LEU A 285 13.02 -7.06 -3.36
CA LEU A 285 12.01 -7.65 -4.25
C LEU A 285 12.26 -7.26 -5.71
N ILE A 286 12.74 -6.03 -5.92
CA ILE A 286 13.05 -5.47 -7.24
C ILE A 286 14.38 -6.04 -7.75
N SER A 287 15.38 -6.14 -6.87
CA SER A 287 16.72 -6.61 -7.23
C SER A 287 16.74 -8.07 -7.70
N GLY A 288 15.81 -8.90 -7.22
CA GLY A 288 15.67 -10.29 -7.67
C GLY A 288 15.19 -10.48 -9.11
N HIS A 289 14.63 -9.43 -9.73
CA HIS A 289 14.00 -9.50 -11.06
C HIS A 289 14.87 -8.96 -12.21
N SER A 290 16.02 -8.32 -11.94
CA SER A 290 16.87 -7.79 -13.03
C SER A 290 17.75 -8.85 -13.72
N HIS A 291 17.76 -10.09 -13.22
CA HIS A 291 18.63 -11.16 -13.73
C HIS A 291 17.97 -12.10 -14.76
N SER A 292 16.75 -11.82 -15.24
CA SER A 292 16.03 -12.69 -16.19
C SER A 292 15.55 -11.99 -17.47
N HIS A 293 16.33 -11.04 -17.99
CA HIS A 293 16.14 -10.48 -19.33
C HIS A 293 17.28 -10.85 -20.28
#